data_AF-A0A7X9CEX7-F1
#
_entry.id   AF-A0A7X9CEX7-F1
#
_cell.length_a   1.000
_cell.length_b   1.000
_cell.length_c   1.000
_cell.angle_alpha   90.00
_cell.angle_beta   90.00
_cell.angle_gamma   90.00
#
_symmetry.space_group_name_H-M   'P 1'
#
loop_
_entity.id
_entity.type
_entity.pdbx_description
1 polymer ?
#
loop_
_entity_poly.entity_id
_entity_poly.type
_entity_poly.pdbx_seq_one_letter_code
_entity_poly.pdbx_strand_id
1 'polypeptide(L)' 'RKIRNEYGKELPIIATGGPTEESILKTIEAGANSITYTPPSSAEIFAGVMDKYRHNQANN' A
#
# COMPACT_ATOMS: atom_id res chain seq x y z
N ARG A 1 9.67 0.86 13.78
CA ARG A 1 10.02 1.70 14.96
C ARG A 1 11.38 1.33 15.58
N LYS A 2 11.63 0.07 15.99
CA LYS A 2 12.91 -0.34 16.63
C LYS A 2 14.18 0.16 15.89
N ILE A 3 14.31 -0.13 14.60
CA ILE A 3 15.47 0.27 13.79
C ILE A 3 15.70 1.79 13.80
N ARG A 4 14.63 2.59 13.70
CA ARG A 4 14.75 4.05 13.71
C ARG A 4 15.19 4.59 15.08
N ASN A 5 14.77 3.94 16.16
CA ASN A 5 15.20 4.29 17.52
C ASN A 5 16.66 3.93 17.79
N GLU A 6 17.16 2.83 17.20
CA GLU A 6 18.50 2.30 17.45
C GLU A 6 19.58 2.97 16.58
N TYR A 7 19.27 3.28 15.32
CA TYR A 7 20.25 3.76 14.33
C TYR A 7 20.03 5.20 13.85
N GLY A 8 18.96 5.87 14.30
CA GLY A 8 18.68 7.25 13.91
C GLY A 8 18.32 7.42 12.42
N LYS A 9 18.37 8.65 11.91
CA LYS A 9 17.92 8.99 10.54
C LYS A 9 18.91 8.66 9.44
N GLU A 10 20.20 8.54 9.75
CA GLU A 10 21.28 8.33 8.78
C GLU A 10 21.23 6.94 8.13
N LEU A 11 20.66 5.94 8.80
CA LEU A 11 20.47 4.61 8.24
C LEU A 11 19.19 4.58 7.36
N PRO A 12 19.28 4.38 6.03
CA PRO A 12 18.10 4.23 5.19
C PRO A 12 17.40 2.89 5.48
N ILE A 13 16.06 2.93 5.50
CA ILE A 13 15.22 1.76 5.76
C ILE A 13 14.37 1.47 4.51
N ILE A 14 14.49 0.25 3.97
CA ILE A 14 13.60 -0.29 2.94
C ILE A 14 12.75 -1.39 3.60
N ALA A 15 11.44 -1.34 3.40
CA ALA A 15 10.51 -2.31 4.00
C ALA A 15 9.34 -2.66 3.07
N THR A 16 8.71 -3.81 3.28
CA THR A 16 7.47 -4.16 2.58
C THR A 16 6.28 -3.38 3.16
N GLY A 17 5.45 -2.83 2.28
CA GLY A 17 4.26 -2.07 2.65
C GLY A 17 3.07 -2.94 3.02
N GLY A 18 3.13 -4.25 2.73
CA GLY A 18 1.98 -5.14 2.83
C GLY A 18 0.92 -4.86 1.75
N PRO A 19 -0.20 -5.62 1.75
CA PRO A 19 -1.18 -5.60 0.66
C PRO A 19 -2.24 -4.50 0.80
N THR A 20 -2.27 -3.75 1.91
CA THR A 20 -3.32 -2.76 2.20
C THR A 20 -2.74 -1.36 2.32
N GLU A 21 -3.56 -0.36 2.04
CA GLU A 21 -3.17 1.05 2.27
C GLU A 21 -2.81 1.30 3.74
N GLU A 22 -3.58 0.73 4.68
CA GLU A 22 -3.31 0.84 6.12
C GLU A 22 -1.93 0.25 6.48
N SER A 23 -1.56 -0.91 5.92
CA SER A 23 -0.25 -1.51 6.17
C SER A 23 0.88 -0.66 5.59
N ILE A 24 0.68 -0.06 4.42
CA ILE A 24 1.67 0.81 3.78
C ILE A 24 1.91 2.04 4.67
N LEU A 25 0.82 2.69 5.12
CA LEU A 25 0.89 3.85 6.00
C LEU A 25 1.61 3.53 7.31
N LYS A 26 1.28 2.40 7.96
CA LYS A 26 1.98 1.95 9.17
C LYS A 26 3.48 1.75 8.94
N THR A 27 3.89 1.25 7.77
CA THR A 27 5.31 1.08 7.42
C THR A 27 6.02 2.42 7.21
N ILE A 28 5.36 3.40 6.58
CA ILE A 28 5.88 4.79 6.47
C ILE A 28 6.10 5.38 7.87
N GLU A 29 5.07 5.34 8.71
CA GLU A 29 5.10 5.85 10.08
C GLU A 29 6.13 5.15 10.97
N ALA A 30 6.40 3.86 10.70
CA ALA A 30 7.44 3.12 11.38
C ALA A 30 8.87 3.59 11.05
N GLY A 31 9.01 4.45 10.02
CA GLY A 31 10.23 5.13 9.63
C GLY A 31 10.85 4.62 8.33
N ALA A 32 10.13 3.91 7.45
CA ALA A 32 10.67 3.47 6.17
C ALA A 32 10.91 4.66 5.22
N ASN A 33 12.05 4.67 4.53
CA ASN A 33 12.37 5.66 3.49
C ASN A 33 11.86 5.22 2.11
N SER A 34 11.78 3.90 1.90
CA SER A 34 11.28 3.29 0.67
C SER A 34 10.43 2.08 1.01
N ILE A 35 9.40 1.86 0.19
CA ILE A 35 8.43 0.78 0.37
C ILE A 35 8.37 -0.08 -0.87
N THR A 36 8.41 -1.40 -0.67
CA THR A 36 8.07 -2.37 -1.71
C THR A 36 6.62 -2.82 -1.53
N TYR A 37 5.84 -2.74 -2.61
CA TYR A 37 4.48 -3.27 -2.64
C TYR A 37 4.30 -4.08 -3.93
N THR A 38 3.47 -5.11 -3.84
CA THR A 38 3.02 -5.84 -5.03
C THR A 38 1.68 -5.21 -5.44
N PRO A 39 1.58 -4.68 -6.67
CA PRO A 39 0.31 -4.13 -7.13
C PRO A 39 -0.76 -5.24 -7.22
N PRO A 40 -2.05 -4.88 -7.17
CA PRO A 40 -3.12 -5.84 -7.44
C PRO A 40 -2.94 -6.45 -8.83
N SER A 41 -3.35 -7.70 -8.97
CA SER A 41 -3.36 -8.41 -10.24
C SER A 41 -4.29 -7.73 -11.25
N SER A 42 -4.04 -7.96 -12.55
CA SER A 42 -4.93 -7.49 -13.61
C SER A 42 -6.38 -7.94 -13.39
N ALA A 43 -6.60 -9.15 -12.87
CA ALA A 43 -7.92 -9.68 -12.58
C ALA A 43 -8.68 -8.86 -11.52
N GLU A 44 -8.01 -8.48 -10.43
CA GLU A 44 -8.58 -7.64 -9.38
C GLU A 44 -8.91 -6.22 -9.90
N ILE A 45 -8.03 -5.67 -10.75
CA ILE A 45 -8.27 -4.37 -11.39
C ILE A 45 -9.53 -4.44 -12.28
N PHE A 46 -9.64 -5.47 -13.14
CA PHE A 46 -10.80 -5.64 -14.01
C PHE A 46 -12.10 -5.88 -13.24
N ALA A 47 -12.07 -6.64 -12.14
CA ALA A 47 -13.23 -6.85 -11.29
C ALA A 47 -13.79 -5.51 -10.77
N GLY A 48 -12.93 -4.63 -10.26
CA GLY A 48 -13.33 -3.30 -9.77
C GLY A 48 -13.88 -2.38 -10.86
N VAL A 49 -13.36 -2.45 -12.10
CA VAL A 49 -13.91 -1.71 -13.24
C VAL A 49 -15.34 -2.18 -13.56
N MET A 50 -15.55 -3.49 -13.58
CA MET A 50 -16.87 -4.07 -13.89
C MET A 50 -17.89 -3.81 -12.79
N ASP A 51 -17.47 -3.78 -11.52
CA ASP A 51 -18.32 -3.36 -10.41
C ASP A 51 -18.79 -1.92 -10.58
N LYS A 52 -17.88 -0.99 -10.89
CA LYS A 52 -18.24 0.41 -11.15
C LYS A 52 -19.21 0.55 -12.32
N TYR A 53 -19.00 -0.22 -13.39
CA TYR A 53 -19.90 -0.23 -14.55
C TYR A 53 -21.32 -0.67 -14.16
N ARG A 54 -21.46 -1.78 -13.43
CA ARG A 54 -22.76 -2.29 -12.96
C ARG A 54 -23.50 -1.29 -12.07
N HIS A 55 -22.81 -0.67 -11.12
CA HIS A 55 -23.42 0.30 -10.22
C HIS A 55 -23.82 1.60 -10.94
N ASN A 56 -23.03 2.06 -11.91
CA ASN A 56 -23.36 3.26 -12.67
C ASN A 56 -24.54 3.04 -13.64
N GLN A 57 -24.80 1.81 -14.09
CA GLN A 57 -26.01 1.50 -14.87
C GLN A 57 -27.28 1.39 -14.02
N ALA A 58 -27.17 1.14 -12.71
CA ALA A 58 -28.31 1.09 -11.82
C ALA A 58 -28.82 2.48 -11.37
N ASN A 59 -28.02 3.53 -11.61
CA ASN A 59 -28.29 4.92 -11.18
C ASN A 59 -28.73 5.85 -12.33
N ASN A 60 -28.98 5.31 -13.53
CA ASN A 60 -29.54 6.00 -14.70
C ASN A 60 -30.88 5.35 -15.08
#